data_AF-A0AAV1YVV4-F1
#
_entry.id   AF-A0AAV1YVV4-F1
#
_cell.length_a   1.000
_cell.length_b   1.000
_cell.length_c   1.000
_cell.angle_alpha   90.00
_cell.angle_beta   90.00
_cell.angle_gamma   90.00
#
_symmetry.space_group_name_H-M   'P 1'
#
loop_
_entity.id
_entity.type
_entity.pdbx_description
1 polymer ?
#
loop_
_entity_poly.entity_id
_entity_poly.type
_entity_poly.pdbx_seq_one_letter_code
_entity_poly.pdbx_strand_id
1 'polypeptide(L)'
;MENSQEKLLNANNSESLGNETNVSEQQNMRVDYQELDQWREAADFDEAKLYNYLNGLSEEALSLLLKEINEANNVLVKENDIYEFVLKNDETVHNVLEMLEMDIHSQTSEDTYAPLSCPAKCYFAHKRLKSLENDLEQKKSIWRLEIQDLECKLKSLSVSLETLKEEQETFNKNVRFGGRHPVTKRVILQKVAKYFDDSIKHKMAMTNRYKIQIQSDVMERNKLISQFKEQEKRLASLDMVKYKEAKFEHDKSCKALHNHKEQLAKCKSKYSFLLQSIAEIKKSLEKEDSEIQKIQAALFKKEAMKNVMVSEKARNDQRIEELNAAMRKIHLDPRRHGLPEVAEYAVVKKENEILKQNIKKWRKKVAVAEQAKLMHLSALKKKAKHK
;
A
#
# COMPACT_ATOMS: atom_id res chain seq x y z
N MET A 1 -14.50 16.07 -21.39
CA MET A 1 -14.57 17.52 -21.12
C MET A 1 -13.31 17.86 -20.35
N GLU A 2 -12.18 17.93 -21.06
CA GLU A 2 -11.71 19.14 -21.78
C GLU A 2 -11.28 20.19 -20.76
N ASN A 3 -9.96 20.37 -20.62
CA ASN A 3 -9.19 21.51 -21.12
C ASN A 3 -8.90 22.46 -19.95
N SER A 4 -7.70 22.94 -19.68
CA SER A 4 -6.62 23.27 -20.62
C SER A 4 -5.25 23.16 -19.93
N GLN A 5 -4.36 22.39 -20.54
CA GLN A 5 -2.98 22.84 -20.73
C GLN A 5 -2.98 23.96 -21.77
N GLU A 6 -2.12 24.95 -21.61
CA GLU A 6 -1.50 25.82 -22.63
C GLU A 6 -1.02 27.08 -21.89
N LYS A 7 0.22 27.55 -21.98
CA LYS A 7 1.08 27.66 -23.15
C LYS A 7 2.52 28.03 -22.74
N LEU A 8 3.45 27.50 -23.54
CA LEU A 8 4.64 28.11 -24.15
C LEU A 8 5.77 28.61 -23.23
N LEU A 9 6.97 28.02 -23.28
CA LEU A 9 7.96 27.89 -24.37
C LEU A 9 9.00 29.04 -24.37
N ASN A 10 10.24 28.58 -24.30
CA ASN A 10 11.41 29.03 -25.06
C ASN A 10 12.15 30.33 -24.69
N ALA A 11 13.35 30.08 -24.16
CA ALA A 11 14.63 30.20 -24.87
C ALA A 11 15.39 31.53 -24.84
N ASN A 12 16.72 31.34 -24.92
CA ASN A 12 17.81 32.25 -25.27
C ASN A 12 18.54 32.88 -24.08
N ASN A 13 19.77 32.44 -23.79
CA ASN A 13 21.05 32.72 -24.47
C ASN A 13 21.60 34.12 -24.15
N SER A 14 22.72 34.09 -23.42
CA SER A 14 23.99 34.80 -23.64
C SER A 14 24.01 36.27 -24.08
N GLU A 15 24.74 37.04 -23.26
CA GLU A 15 25.66 38.13 -23.60
C GLU A 15 25.08 39.43 -24.17
N SER A 16 25.32 40.55 -23.47
CA SER A 16 26.00 41.75 -24.01
C SER A 16 25.77 43.00 -23.15
N LEU A 17 26.89 43.56 -22.70
CA LEU A 17 27.19 44.99 -22.46
C LEU A 17 26.14 45.94 -21.85
N GLY A 18 26.50 46.43 -20.67
CA GLY A 18 26.75 47.86 -20.42
C GLY A 18 25.59 48.84 -20.56
N ASN A 19 25.07 49.31 -19.43
CA ASN A 19 24.81 50.75 -19.24
C ASN A 19 24.66 51.07 -17.75
N GLU A 20 25.53 51.96 -17.29
CA GLU A 20 25.42 52.67 -16.02
C GLU A 20 24.16 53.53 -16.02
N THR A 21 23.27 53.33 -15.06
CA THR A 21 22.41 54.39 -14.53
C THR A 21 22.20 54.14 -13.04
N ASN A 22 22.74 55.06 -12.23
CA ASN A 22 22.36 55.27 -10.84
C ASN A 22 20.83 55.38 -10.73
N VAL A 23 20.25 54.79 -9.68
CA VAL A 23 19.35 55.46 -8.70
C VAL A 23 18.69 54.41 -7.79
N SER A 24 18.76 54.70 -6.48
CA SER A 24 17.97 54.16 -5.37
C SER A 24 18.39 52.80 -4.79
N GLU A 25 19.39 52.83 -3.91
CA GLU A 25 19.53 51.88 -2.80
C GLU A 25 18.21 51.83 -1.99
N GLN A 26 17.35 50.86 -2.29
CA GLN A 26 16.54 50.26 -1.23
C GLN A 26 17.50 49.40 -0.43
N GLN A 27 17.87 49.86 0.77
CA GLN A 27 18.52 49.04 1.77
C GLN A 27 17.65 47.81 2.01
N ASN A 28 18.01 46.71 1.35
CA ASN A 28 17.47 45.40 1.62
C ASN A 28 18.03 45.00 2.98
N MET A 29 17.33 45.40 4.04
CA MET A 29 17.63 45.07 5.44
C MET A 29 17.48 43.55 5.58
N ARG A 30 18.57 42.85 5.28
CA ARG A 30 18.69 41.41 5.45
C ARG A 30 18.69 41.14 6.95
N VAL A 31 17.85 40.21 7.39
CA VAL A 31 17.77 39.79 8.80
C VAL A 31 19.16 39.36 9.26
N ASP A 32 19.67 40.00 10.31
CA ASP A 32 20.94 39.64 10.94
C ASP A 32 20.70 38.58 12.02
N TYR A 33 20.85 37.32 11.62
CA TYR A 33 20.64 36.17 12.50
C TYR A 33 21.66 36.09 13.64
N GLN A 34 22.85 36.70 13.50
CA GLN A 34 23.84 36.69 14.57
C GLN A 34 23.41 37.55 15.75
N GLU A 35 22.72 38.66 15.49
CA GLU A 35 22.21 39.55 16.55
C GLU A 35 21.03 38.90 17.29
N LEU A 36 20.15 38.20 16.57
CA LEU A 36 19.02 37.45 17.15
C LEU A 36 19.48 36.28 18.04
N ASP A 37 20.50 35.53 17.62
CA ASP A 37 21.06 34.43 18.42
C ASP A 37 21.74 34.93 19.69
N GLN A 38 22.44 36.07 19.62
CA GLN A 38 23.04 36.71 20.80
C GLN A 38 21.99 37.15 21.82
N TRP A 39 20.81 37.61 21.38
CA TRP A 39 19.72 37.97 22.27
C TRP A 39 19.04 36.75 22.89
N ARG A 40 19.04 35.61 22.20
CA ARG A 40 18.46 34.36 22.69
C ARG A 40 19.29 33.72 23.81
N GLU A 41 20.61 33.89 23.76
CA GLU A 41 21.54 33.35 24.77
C GLU A 41 21.74 34.27 25.98
N ALA A 42 21.34 35.55 25.88
CA ALA A 42 21.40 36.48 27.00
C ALA A 42 20.32 36.14 28.05
N ALA A 43 20.73 36.01 29.32
CA ALA A 43 19.84 35.65 30.43
C ALA A 43 18.71 36.68 30.71
N ASP A 44 18.86 37.91 30.19
CA ASP A 44 17.90 39.01 30.32
C ASP A 44 17.28 39.33 28.96
N PHE A 45 16.26 38.56 28.57
CA PHE A 45 15.50 38.80 27.35
C PHE A 45 14.69 40.11 27.49
N ASP A 46 15.06 41.14 26.71
CA ASP A 46 14.41 42.44 26.72
C ASP A 46 13.35 42.52 25.60
N GLU A 47 12.10 42.24 25.97
CA GLU A 47 10.94 42.27 25.06
C GLU A 47 10.81 43.59 24.28
N ALA A 48 11.21 44.72 24.90
CA ALA A 48 11.08 46.04 24.27
C ALA A 48 12.08 46.21 23.11
N LYS A 49 13.27 45.61 23.20
CA LYS A 49 14.26 45.63 22.11
C LYS A 49 13.82 44.74 20.95
N LEU A 50 13.27 43.56 21.23
CA LEU A 50 12.70 42.69 20.20
C LEU A 50 11.54 43.36 19.47
N TYR A 51 10.64 44.01 20.21
CA TYR A 51 9.50 44.70 19.61
C TYR A 51 9.94 45.85 18.68
N ASN A 52 10.92 46.65 19.11
CA ASN A 52 11.46 47.73 18.29
C ASN A 52 12.22 47.22 17.05
N TYR A 53 12.95 46.11 17.18
CA TYR A 53 13.61 45.45 16.06
C TYR A 53 12.60 44.94 15.03
N LEU A 54 11.56 44.23 15.49
CA LEU A 54 10.50 43.71 14.63
C LEU A 54 9.72 44.82 13.92
N ASN A 55 9.44 45.95 14.59
CA ASN A 55 8.78 47.11 13.98
C ASN A 55 9.65 47.82 12.92
N GLY A 56 10.98 47.66 12.97
CA GLY A 56 11.90 48.22 11.99
C GLY A 56 12.08 47.38 10.73
N LEU A 57 11.57 46.14 10.71
CA LEU A 57 11.66 45.23 9.57
C LEU A 57 10.60 45.56 8.51
N SER A 58 10.93 45.32 7.25
CA SER A 58 9.96 45.41 6.16
C SER A 58 8.91 44.29 6.28
N GLU A 59 7.74 44.50 5.69
CA GLU A 59 6.65 43.50 5.68
C GLU A 59 7.09 42.17 5.02
N GLU A 60 7.96 42.25 4.00
CA GLU A 60 8.58 41.08 3.37
C GLU A 60 9.55 40.34 4.30
N ALA A 61 10.39 41.07 5.05
CA ALA A 61 11.33 40.47 6.01
C ALA A 61 10.59 39.84 7.20
N LEU A 62 9.53 40.48 7.70
CA LEU A 62 8.64 39.92 8.72
C LEU A 62 7.96 38.63 8.24
N SER A 63 7.49 38.61 6.99
CA SER A 63 6.87 37.42 6.38
C SER A 63 7.87 36.26 6.26
N LEU A 64 9.12 36.54 5.88
CA LEU A 64 10.19 35.54 5.82
C LEU A 64 10.51 34.98 7.21
N LEU A 65 10.71 35.86 8.20
CA LEU A 65 11.00 35.47 9.58
C LEU A 65 9.86 34.64 10.19
N LEU A 66 8.60 35.01 9.91
CA LEU A 66 7.44 34.27 10.39
C LEU A 66 7.32 32.89 9.75
N LYS A 67 7.72 32.72 8.49
CA LYS A 67 7.83 31.40 7.86
C LYS A 67 8.91 30.55 8.52
N GLU A 68 10.09 31.10 8.74
CA GLU A 68 11.20 30.39 9.39
C GLU A 68 10.87 29.96 10.82
N ILE A 69 10.24 30.85 11.61
CA ILE A 69 9.77 30.52 12.96
C ILE A 69 8.72 29.40 12.91
N ASN A 70 7.79 29.46 11.96
CA ASN A 70 6.78 28.41 11.81
C ASN A 70 7.40 27.08 11.37
N GLU A 71 8.40 27.10 10.49
CA GLU A 71 9.15 25.90 10.09
C GLU A 71 9.91 25.30 11.28
N ALA A 72 10.60 26.13 12.07
CA ALA A 72 11.29 25.70 13.28
C ALA A 72 10.32 25.13 14.34
N ASN A 73 9.18 25.79 14.56
CA ASN A 73 8.13 25.28 15.45
C ASN A 73 7.55 23.95 14.96
N ASN A 74 7.34 23.80 13.65
CA ASN A 74 6.87 22.53 13.08
C ASN A 74 7.88 21.39 13.27
N VAL A 75 9.19 21.68 13.22
CA VAL A 75 10.24 20.71 13.56
C VAL A 75 10.15 20.33 15.03
N LEU A 76 10.06 21.31 15.94
CA LEU A 76 9.96 21.05 17.39
C LEU A 76 8.69 20.28 17.78
N VAL A 77 7.55 20.58 17.16
CA VAL A 77 6.30 19.83 17.39
C VAL A 77 6.46 18.37 16.97
N LYS A 78 7.03 18.11 15.79
CA LYS A 78 7.32 16.75 15.33
C LYS A 78 8.30 16.02 16.26
N GLU A 79 9.31 16.72 16.78
CA GLU A 79 10.23 16.16 17.77
C GLU A 79 9.50 15.78 19.06
N ASN A 80 8.65 16.66 19.59
CA ASN A 80 7.83 16.39 20.77
C ASN A 80 6.87 15.21 20.57
N ASP A 81 6.24 15.09 19.41
CA ASP A 81 5.38 13.95 19.08
C ASP A 81 6.16 12.63 19.10
N ILE A 82 7.39 12.62 18.60
CA ILE A 82 8.28 11.46 18.65
C ILE A 82 8.66 11.14 20.10
N TYR A 83 9.02 12.14 20.91
CA TYR A 83 9.33 11.95 22.33
C TYR A 83 8.15 11.38 23.10
N GLU A 84 6.94 11.92 22.90
CA GLU A 84 5.73 11.39 23.53
C GLU A 84 5.42 9.96 23.08
N PHE A 85 5.59 9.67 21.79
CA PHE A 85 5.38 8.32 21.26
C PHE A 85 6.37 7.30 21.85
N VAL A 86 7.64 7.69 21.99
CA VAL A 86 8.70 6.86 22.60
C VAL A 86 8.42 6.65 24.09
N LEU A 87 8.03 7.69 24.83
CA LEU A 87 7.71 7.58 26.26
C LEU A 87 6.46 6.75 26.54
N LYS A 88 5.48 6.73 25.62
CA LYS A 88 4.22 5.99 25.80
C LYS A 88 4.31 4.50 25.43
N ASN A 89 5.30 4.08 24.63
CA ASN A 89 5.35 2.72 24.09
C ASN A 89 6.71 2.02 24.33
N ASP A 90 6.99 1.65 25.59
CA ASP A 90 8.24 0.99 26.03
C ASP A 90 8.61 -0.27 25.21
N GLU A 91 7.63 -1.09 24.78
CA GLU A 91 7.91 -2.35 24.05
C GLU A 91 8.23 -2.16 22.56
N THR A 92 7.55 -1.25 21.86
CA THR A 92 7.84 -0.99 20.44
C THR A 92 9.13 -0.20 20.25
N VAL A 93 9.52 0.58 21.26
CA VAL A 93 10.78 1.30 21.30
C VAL A 93 11.93 0.30 21.28
N HIS A 94 11.90 -0.81 22.02
CA HIS A 94 12.97 -1.81 21.97
C HIS A 94 13.20 -2.38 20.56
N ASN A 95 12.12 -2.70 19.83
CA ASN A 95 12.20 -3.28 18.48
C ASN A 95 12.62 -2.27 17.40
N VAL A 96 12.14 -1.03 17.48
CA VAL A 96 12.55 0.06 16.56
C VAL A 96 13.99 0.50 16.86
N LEU A 97 14.41 0.44 18.12
CA LEU A 97 15.77 0.75 18.56
C LEU A 97 16.79 -0.32 18.15
N GLU A 98 16.42 -1.60 18.15
CA GLU A 98 17.30 -2.69 17.67
C GLU A 98 17.54 -2.58 16.15
N MET A 99 16.54 -2.13 15.38
CA MET A 99 16.72 -1.77 13.97
C MET A 99 17.63 -0.56 13.76
N LEU A 100 17.50 0.49 14.58
CA LEU A 100 18.36 1.68 14.49
C LEU A 100 19.81 1.41 14.94
N GLU A 101 20.03 0.46 15.84
CA GLU A 101 21.38 0.03 16.26
C GLU A 101 22.17 -0.58 15.09
N MET A 102 21.50 -1.31 14.19
CA MET A 102 22.10 -1.85 12.98
C MET A 102 22.50 -0.75 11.98
N ASP A 103 21.67 0.28 11.82
CA ASP A 103 21.97 1.41 10.93
C ASP A 103 23.10 2.30 11.46
N ILE A 104 23.18 2.52 12.77
CA ILE A 104 24.25 3.35 13.37
C ILE A 104 25.62 2.66 13.27
N HIS A 105 25.71 1.34 13.48
CA HIS A 105 26.97 0.60 13.33
C HIS A 105 27.46 0.53 11.87
N SER A 106 26.56 0.73 10.89
CA SER A 106 26.93 0.83 9.49
C SER A 106 27.50 2.20 9.09
N GLN A 107 27.30 3.24 9.92
CA GLN A 107 27.70 4.62 9.65
C GLN A 107 28.91 5.10 10.47
N THR A 108 29.43 4.31 11.42
CA THR A 108 30.55 4.71 12.30
C THR A 108 31.96 4.42 11.75
N SER A 109 32.12 4.21 10.44
CA SER A 109 33.44 4.17 9.81
C SER A 109 33.73 5.47 9.05
N GLU A 110 33.83 6.59 9.76
CA GLU A 110 34.73 7.73 9.45
C GLU A 110 34.45 8.91 10.39
N ASP A 111 35.55 9.49 10.90
CA ASP A 111 35.61 10.59 11.87
C ASP A 111 35.02 11.91 11.34
N THR A 112 33.69 11.96 11.22
CA THR A 112 32.97 13.22 10.99
C THR A 112 31.87 13.33 12.03
N TYR A 113 31.92 14.38 12.84
CA TYR A 113 30.90 14.73 13.84
C TYR A 113 29.58 15.14 13.14
N ALA A 114 28.90 14.19 12.51
CA ALA A 114 27.53 14.37 12.08
C ALA A 114 26.65 14.44 13.33
N PRO A 115 25.76 15.45 13.47
CA PRO A 115 24.85 15.52 14.60
C PRO A 115 23.99 14.26 14.61
N LEU A 116 24.11 13.47 15.68
CA LEU A 116 23.31 12.28 15.91
C LEU A 116 21.83 12.59 15.69
N SER A 117 21.17 11.76 14.89
CA SER A 117 19.72 11.83 14.68
C SER A 117 18.99 11.77 16.03
N CYS A 118 17.88 12.49 16.17
CA CYS A 118 17.12 12.58 17.40
C CYS A 118 16.78 11.20 18.03
N PRO A 119 16.36 10.17 17.26
CA PRO A 119 16.16 8.82 17.77
C PRO A 119 17.42 8.18 18.37
N ALA A 120 18.60 8.45 17.79
CA ALA A 120 19.88 7.95 18.30
C ALA A 120 20.24 8.61 19.64
N LYS A 121 19.98 9.92 19.81
CA LYS A 121 20.16 10.61 21.10
C LYS A 121 19.23 10.04 22.17
N CYS A 122 17.96 9.78 21.83
CA CYS A 122 17.00 9.13 22.72
C CYS A 122 17.47 7.74 23.15
N TYR A 123 18.00 6.95 22.20
CA TYR A 123 18.57 5.64 22.48
C TYR A 123 19.70 5.69 23.52
N PHE A 124 20.70 6.56 23.31
CA PHE A 124 21.81 6.69 24.24
C PHE A 124 21.36 7.18 25.61
N ALA A 125 20.41 8.12 25.67
CA ALA A 125 19.83 8.58 26.91
C ALA A 125 19.10 7.45 27.66
N HIS A 126 18.26 6.67 26.97
CA HIS A 126 17.52 5.56 27.57
C HIS A 126 18.44 4.42 28.01
N LYS A 127 19.43 4.04 27.19
CA LYS A 127 20.46 3.05 27.54
C LYS A 127 21.25 3.49 28.78
N ARG A 128 21.63 4.78 28.82
CA ARG A 128 22.35 5.34 29.96
C ARG A 128 21.47 5.38 31.22
N LEU A 129 20.20 5.73 31.08
CA LEU A 129 19.22 5.71 32.17
C LEU A 129 19.07 4.31 32.74
N LYS A 130 18.84 3.30 31.89
CA LYS A 130 18.74 1.89 32.30
C LYS A 130 20.03 1.36 32.95
N SER A 131 21.19 1.79 32.46
CA SER A 131 22.48 1.48 33.10
C SER A 131 22.57 2.11 34.50
N LEU A 132 22.17 3.37 34.66
CA LEU A 132 22.17 4.06 35.95
C LEU A 132 21.16 3.45 36.93
N GLU A 133 20.00 3.03 36.47
CA GLU A 133 19.01 2.31 37.27
C GLU A 133 19.58 0.98 37.79
N ASN A 134 20.25 0.21 36.93
CA ASN A 134 20.92 -1.02 37.33
C ASN A 134 22.04 -0.75 38.36
N ASP A 135 22.87 0.26 38.14
CA ASP A 135 23.93 0.64 39.09
C ASP A 135 23.34 1.07 40.44
N LEU A 136 22.22 1.78 40.42
CA LEU A 136 21.49 2.22 41.61
C LEU A 136 20.89 1.04 42.37
N GLU A 137 20.31 0.06 41.67
CA GLU A 137 19.77 -1.14 42.30
C GLU A 137 20.88 -2.03 42.89
N GLN A 138 22.01 -2.17 42.19
CA GLN A 138 23.19 -2.83 42.73
C GLN A 138 23.68 -2.14 44.01
N LYS A 139 23.84 -0.80 44.01
CA LYS A 139 24.22 -0.05 45.22
C LYS A 139 23.22 -0.21 46.35
N LYS A 140 21.92 -0.16 46.08
CA LYS A 140 20.88 -0.44 47.08
C LYS A 140 20.99 -1.83 47.68
N SER A 141 21.36 -2.84 46.88
CA SER A 141 21.55 -4.21 47.37
C SER A 141 22.76 -4.31 48.30
N ILE A 142 23.86 -3.62 47.98
CA ILE A 142 25.07 -3.55 48.81
C ILE A 142 24.77 -2.82 50.12
N TRP A 143 24.13 -1.65 50.07
CA TRP A 143 23.77 -0.90 51.28
C TRP A 143 22.82 -1.67 52.19
N ARG A 144 21.88 -2.44 51.63
CA ARG A 144 21.01 -3.33 52.42
C ARG A 144 21.82 -4.37 53.20
N LEU A 145 22.83 -4.99 52.56
CA LEU A 145 23.71 -5.95 53.21
C LEU A 145 24.57 -5.29 54.30
N GLU A 146 25.11 -4.09 54.04
CA GLU A 146 25.91 -3.34 55.01
C GLU A 146 25.08 -2.90 56.23
N ILE A 147 23.85 -2.42 56.01
CA ILE A 147 22.91 -2.09 57.10
C ILE A 147 22.63 -3.33 57.93
N GLN A 148 22.36 -4.47 57.30
CA GLN A 148 22.10 -5.72 58.00
C GLN A 148 23.32 -6.19 58.83
N ASP A 149 24.54 -6.03 58.31
CA ASP A 149 25.77 -6.33 59.05
C ASP A 149 25.96 -5.41 60.25
N LEU A 150 25.74 -4.10 60.09
CA LEU A 150 25.80 -3.12 61.17
C LEU A 150 24.74 -3.39 62.26
N GLU A 151 23.51 -3.75 61.87
CA GLU A 151 22.47 -4.15 62.81
C GLU A 151 22.85 -5.43 63.58
N CYS A 152 23.46 -6.41 62.91
CA CYS A 152 23.98 -7.62 63.57
C CYS A 152 25.07 -7.27 64.58
N LYS A 153 26.01 -6.39 64.22
CA LYS A 153 27.07 -5.91 65.12
C LYS A 153 26.50 -5.16 66.32
N LEU A 154 25.51 -4.29 66.11
CA LEU A 154 24.85 -3.55 67.18
C LEU A 154 24.16 -4.49 68.17
N LYS A 155 23.42 -5.50 67.67
CA LYS A 155 22.80 -6.54 68.51
C LYS A 155 23.83 -7.37 69.27
N SER A 156 24.97 -7.69 68.65
CA SER A 156 26.07 -8.40 69.33
C SER A 156 26.68 -7.56 70.46
N LEU A 157 26.91 -6.26 70.21
CA LEU A 157 27.43 -5.33 71.21
C LEU A 157 26.44 -5.11 72.36
N SER A 158 25.13 -5.04 72.08
CA SER A 158 24.12 -4.90 73.14
C SER A 158 24.10 -6.10 74.07
N VAL A 159 24.14 -7.32 73.51
CA VAL A 159 24.24 -8.55 74.31
C VAL A 159 25.53 -8.57 75.15
N SER A 160 26.67 -8.21 74.55
CA SER A 160 27.96 -8.13 75.26
C SER A 160 27.91 -7.12 76.41
N LEU A 161 27.33 -5.94 76.18
CA LEU A 161 27.17 -4.92 77.21
C LEU A 161 26.27 -5.38 78.37
N GLU A 162 25.20 -6.12 78.07
CA GLU A 162 24.33 -6.70 79.09
C GLU A 162 25.06 -7.77 79.91
N THR A 163 25.80 -8.67 79.27
CA THR A 163 26.65 -9.65 79.99
C THR A 163 27.71 -9.00 80.87
N LEU A 164 28.31 -7.88 80.44
CA LEU A 164 29.29 -7.14 81.25
C LEU A 164 28.64 -6.50 82.48
N LYS A 165 27.40 -6.00 82.35
CA LYS A 165 26.64 -5.49 83.50
C LYS A 165 26.35 -6.60 84.50
N GLU A 166 25.92 -7.77 84.04
CA GLU A 166 25.71 -8.95 84.91
C GLU A 166 27.01 -9.39 85.60
N GLU A 167 28.14 -9.45 84.89
CA GLU A 167 29.46 -9.73 85.46
C GLU A 167 29.87 -8.68 86.50
N GLN A 168 29.57 -7.40 86.24
CA GLN A 168 29.84 -6.32 87.18
C GLN A 168 28.98 -6.43 88.45
N GLU A 169 27.70 -6.74 88.31
CA GLU A 169 26.77 -6.93 89.44
C GLU A 169 27.16 -8.13 90.29
N THR A 170 27.49 -9.26 89.67
CA THR A 170 27.95 -10.46 90.37
C THR A 170 29.28 -10.23 91.08
N PHE A 171 30.23 -9.52 90.46
CA PHE A 171 31.46 -9.08 91.11
C PHE A 171 31.18 -8.17 92.32
N ASN A 172 30.32 -7.18 92.15
CA ASN A 172 29.95 -6.28 93.25
C ASN A 172 29.33 -7.05 94.42
N LYS A 173 28.40 -7.97 94.13
CA LYS A 173 27.74 -8.80 95.15
C LYS A 173 28.73 -9.70 95.89
N ASN A 174 29.56 -10.44 95.18
CA ASN A 174 30.42 -11.49 95.76
C ASN A 174 31.72 -10.94 96.35
N VAL A 175 32.31 -9.93 95.73
CA VAL A 175 33.63 -9.39 96.09
C VAL A 175 33.50 -8.07 96.83
N ARG A 176 32.79 -7.08 96.26
CA ARG A 176 32.74 -5.73 96.84
C ARG A 176 31.93 -5.67 98.12
N PHE A 177 30.80 -6.35 98.20
CA PHE A 177 29.92 -6.35 99.37
C PHE A 177 30.05 -7.63 100.21
N GLY A 178 29.89 -8.81 99.61
CA GLY A 178 30.01 -10.10 100.32
C GLY A 178 31.46 -10.52 100.66
N GLY A 179 32.44 -9.85 100.05
CA GLY A 179 33.87 -10.16 100.22
C GLY A 179 34.57 -9.39 101.34
N ARG A 180 33.88 -8.48 102.02
CA ARG A 180 34.49 -7.65 103.08
C ARG A 180 34.55 -8.40 104.41
N HIS A 181 35.64 -8.17 105.13
CA HIS A 181 35.77 -8.61 106.51
C HIS A 181 34.79 -7.82 107.39
N PRO A 182 34.00 -8.46 108.27
CA PRO A 182 32.92 -7.81 109.02
C PRO A 182 33.40 -6.64 109.89
N VAL A 183 34.59 -6.77 110.49
CA VAL A 183 35.18 -5.75 111.37
C VAL A 183 35.98 -4.68 110.60
N THR A 184 36.99 -5.07 109.83
CA THR A 184 37.89 -4.11 109.15
C THR A 184 37.30 -3.49 107.89
N LYS A 185 36.15 -3.99 107.39
CA LYS A 185 35.50 -3.60 106.13
C LYS A 185 36.41 -3.69 104.89
N ARG A 186 37.61 -4.26 105.00
CA ARG A 186 38.54 -4.49 103.89
C ARG A 186 38.13 -5.74 103.11
N VAL A 187 38.39 -5.74 101.81
CA VAL A 187 38.12 -6.89 100.93
C VAL A 187 39.11 -8.02 101.24
N ILE A 188 38.60 -9.24 101.40
CA ILE A 188 39.41 -10.43 101.64
C ILE A 188 39.98 -10.91 100.31
N LEU A 189 41.30 -10.85 100.16
CA LEU A 189 42.00 -11.18 98.92
C LEU A 189 41.69 -12.61 98.42
N GLN A 190 41.55 -13.58 99.32
CA GLN A 190 41.23 -14.96 98.97
C GLN A 190 39.86 -15.10 98.28
N LYS A 191 38.87 -14.28 98.65
CA LYS A 191 37.55 -14.26 97.98
C LYS A 191 37.64 -13.65 96.58
N VAL A 192 38.52 -12.65 96.39
CA VAL A 192 38.83 -12.07 95.08
C VAL A 192 39.46 -13.12 94.17
N ALA A 193 40.49 -13.81 94.67
CA ALA A 193 41.18 -14.88 93.93
C ALA A 193 40.22 -16.00 93.53
N LYS A 194 39.40 -16.48 94.49
CA LYS A 194 38.39 -17.51 94.21
C LYS A 194 37.37 -17.07 93.15
N TYR A 195 36.90 -15.82 93.20
CA TYR A 195 35.99 -15.30 92.17
C TYR A 195 36.62 -15.37 90.77
N PHE A 196 37.88 -14.96 90.62
CA PHE A 196 38.56 -15.03 89.33
C PHE A 196 38.79 -16.48 88.87
N ASP A 197 39.17 -17.39 89.76
CA ASP A 197 39.32 -18.82 89.43
C ASP A 197 37.99 -19.43 88.95
N ASP A 198 36.91 -19.16 89.67
CA ASP A 198 35.56 -19.65 89.32
C ASP A 198 35.08 -19.02 88.00
N SER A 199 35.34 -17.72 87.78
CA SER A 199 35.02 -17.01 86.54
C SER A 199 35.81 -17.57 85.34
N ILE A 200 37.10 -17.82 85.50
CA ILE A 200 37.94 -18.42 84.45
C ILE A 200 37.42 -19.81 84.09
N LYS A 201 37.13 -20.66 85.09
CA LYS A 201 36.55 -21.99 84.85
C LYS A 201 35.21 -21.92 84.13
N HIS A 202 34.34 -21.00 84.53
CA HIS A 202 33.05 -20.80 83.88
C HIS A 202 33.21 -20.35 82.41
N LYS A 203 34.08 -19.37 82.14
CA LYS A 203 34.37 -18.91 80.76
C LYS A 203 35.01 -20.00 79.90
N MET A 204 35.84 -20.88 80.48
CA MET A 204 36.37 -22.07 79.79
C MET A 204 35.27 -23.07 79.43
N ALA A 205 34.35 -23.36 80.37
CA ALA A 205 33.23 -24.25 80.12
C ALA A 205 32.29 -23.70 79.03
N MET A 206 32.00 -22.39 79.06
CA MET A 206 31.20 -21.72 78.03
C MET A 206 31.89 -21.72 76.67
N THR A 207 33.21 -21.46 76.62
CA THR A 207 34.00 -21.56 75.38
C THR A 207 33.90 -22.96 74.77
N ASN A 208 34.02 -24.02 75.57
CA ASN A 208 33.86 -25.39 75.09
C ASN A 208 32.44 -25.67 74.57
N ARG A 209 31.41 -25.18 75.28
CA ARG A 209 30.02 -25.30 74.83
C ARG A 209 29.80 -24.60 73.48
N TYR A 210 30.27 -23.37 73.32
CA TYR A 210 30.16 -22.64 72.06
C TYR A 210 30.95 -23.31 70.94
N LYS A 211 32.12 -23.88 71.22
CA LYS A 211 32.89 -24.64 70.23
C LYS A 211 32.12 -25.84 69.69
N ILE A 212 31.45 -26.59 70.56
CA ILE A 212 30.59 -27.72 70.17
C ILE A 212 29.39 -27.21 69.35
N GLN A 213 28.76 -26.12 69.78
CA GLN A 213 27.64 -25.52 69.05
C GLN A 213 28.05 -25.08 67.64
N ILE A 214 29.16 -24.34 67.51
CA ILE A 214 29.69 -23.90 66.22
C ILE A 214 29.97 -25.09 65.31
N GLN A 215 30.55 -26.19 65.84
CA GLN A 215 30.78 -27.40 65.05
C GLN A 215 29.46 -28.03 64.57
N SER A 216 28.45 -28.10 65.43
CA SER A 216 27.10 -28.55 65.07
C SER A 216 26.47 -27.69 63.97
N ASP A 217 26.51 -26.36 64.13
CA ASP A 217 25.94 -25.41 63.16
C ASP A 217 26.66 -25.47 61.81
N VAL A 218 27.99 -25.65 61.81
CA VAL A 218 28.78 -25.86 60.58
C VAL A 218 28.37 -27.14 59.87
N MET A 219 28.15 -28.23 60.61
CA MET A 219 27.67 -29.49 60.03
C MET A 219 26.26 -29.35 59.43
N GLU A 220 25.35 -28.68 60.13
CA GLU A 220 24.00 -28.39 59.63
C GLU A 220 24.03 -27.51 58.38
N ARG A 221 24.82 -26.42 58.40
CA ARG A 221 25.02 -25.55 57.24
C ARG A 221 25.53 -26.34 56.04
N ASN A 222 26.53 -27.21 56.23
CA ASN A 222 27.09 -28.02 55.14
C ASN A 222 26.07 -29.05 54.60
N LYS A 223 25.21 -29.59 55.47
CA LYS A 223 24.09 -30.45 55.07
C LYS A 223 23.08 -29.68 54.21
N LEU A 224 22.66 -28.49 54.64
CA LEU A 224 21.74 -27.62 53.89
C LEU A 224 22.34 -27.21 52.53
N ILE A 225 23.61 -26.80 52.49
CA ILE A 225 24.31 -26.47 51.23
C ILE A 225 24.30 -27.67 50.28
N SER A 226 24.52 -28.89 50.79
CA SER A 226 24.50 -30.10 49.96
C SER A 226 23.10 -30.40 49.41
N GLN A 227 22.06 -30.20 50.22
CA GLN A 227 20.66 -30.32 49.79
C GLN A 227 20.29 -29.28 48.73
N PHE A 228 20.70 -28.02 48.90
CA PHE A 228 20.50 -26.96 47.90
C PHE A 228 21.16 -27.31 46.56
N LYS A 229 22.43 -27.75 46.59
CA LYS A 229 23.15 -28.17 45.37
C LYS A 229 22.47 -29.34 44.66
N GLU A 230 21.86 -30.27 45.41
CA GLU A 230 21.10 -31.36 44.83
C GLU A 230 19.79 -30.88 44.19
N GLN A 231 19.08 -29.96 44.85
CA GLN A 231 17.87 -29.33 44.31
C GLN A 231 18.17 -28.51 43.04
N GLU A 232 19.23 -27.70 43.03
CA GLU A 232 19.68 -26.95 41.85
C GLU A 232 19.95 -27.88 40.66
N LYS A 233 20.65 -29.01 40.89
CA LYS A 233 20.88 -30.02 39.84
C LYS A 233 19.58 -30.63 39.32
N ARG A 234 18.63 -30.94 40.20
CA ARG A 234 17.31 -31.46 39.82
C ARG A 234 16.52 -30.43 38.99
N LEU A 235 16.51 -29.16 39.41
CA LEU A 235 15.85 -28.08 38.68
C LEU A 235 16.48 -27.84 37.31
N ALA A 236 17.81 -27.75 37.23
CA ALA A 236 18.53 -27.62 35.97
C ALA A 236 18.23 -28.79 35.01
N SER A 237 18.10 -30.01 35.54
CA SER A 237 17.71 -31.18 34.73
C SER A 237 16.26 -31.08 34.22
N LEU A 238 15.33 -30.58 35.05
CA LEU A 238 13.93 -30.38 34.68
C LEU A 238 13.80 -29.32 33.58
N ASP A 239 14.52 -28.20 33.70
CA ASP A 239 14.50 -27.11 32.72
C ASP A 239 15.08 -27.57 31.38
N MET A 240 16.15 -28.36 31.40
CA MET A 240 16.72 -28.94 30.17
C MET A 240 15.79 -29.94 29.49
N VAL A 241 15.04 -30.75 30.24
CA VAL A 241 14.04 -31.68 29.68
C VAL A 241 12.88 -30.91 29.06
N LYS A 242 12.29 -29.95 29.80
CA LYS A 242 11.21 -29.09 29.30
C LYS A 242 11.64 -28.31 28.05
N TYR A 243 12.85 -27.77 28.03
CA TYR A 243 13.40 -27.09 26.86
C TYR A 243 13.51 -28.03 25.65
N LYS A 244 13.98 -29.27 25.85
CA LYS A 244 14.07 -30.26 24.77
C LYS A 244 12.69 -30.68 24.25
N GLU A 245 11.71 -30.85 25.13
CA GLU A 245 10.32 -31.15 24.75
C GLU A 245 9.70 -30.00 23.94
N ALA A 246 9.84 -28.75 24.43
CA ALA A 246 9.36 -27.57 23.72
C ALA A 246 10.02 -27.42 22.35
N LYS A 247 11.34 -27.64 22.26
CA LYS A 247 12.08 -27.63 21.00
C LYS A 247 11.58 -28.71 20.04
N PHE A 248 11.32 -29.92 20.54
CA PHE A 248 10.80 -31.02 19.73
C PHE A 248 9.40 -30.72 19.17
N GLU A 249 8.47 -30.23 19.98
CA GLU A 249 7.13 -29.86 19.54
C GLU A 249 7.14 -28.67 18.56
N HIS A 250 8.05 -27.70 18.78
CA HIS A 250 8.30 -26.63 17.81
C HIS A 250 8.79 -27.19 16.47
N ASP A 251 9.83 -28.02 16.46
CA ASP A 251 10.39 -28.62 15.23
C ASP A 251 9.35 -29.47 14.48
N LYS A 252 8.53 -30.22 15.22
CA LYS A 252 7.41 -31.00 14.68
C LYS A 252 6.35 -30.09 14.05
N SER A 253 6.01 -28.97 14.70
CA SER A 253 5.09 -27.97 14.17
C SER A 253 5.63 -27.30 12.90
N CYS A 254 6.92 -26.95 12.89
CA CYS A 254 7.59 -26.40 11.70
C CYS A 254 7.57 -27.38 10.52
N LYS A 255 7.83 -28.68 10.77
CA LYS A 255 7.74 -29.72 9.73
C LYS A 255 6.32 -29.88 9.19
N ALA A 256 5.31 -29.88 10.05
CA ALA A 256 3.91 -29.93 9.64
C ALA A 256 3.53 -28.70 8.79
N LEU A 257 3.93 -27.50 9.21
CA LEU A 257 3.71 -26.26 8.46
C LEU A 257 4.41 -26.27 7.10
N HIS A 258 5.62 -26.82 7.02
CA HIS A 258 6.34 -26.99 5.76
C HIS A 258 5.58 -27.92 4.80
N ASN A 259 5.10 -29.07 5.27
CA ASN A 259 4.29 -30.00 4.47
C ASN A 259 3.00 -29.34 3.97
N HIS A 260 2.31 -28.57 4.84
CA HIS A 260 1.12 -27.83 4.43
C HIS A 260 1.42 -26.75 3.39
N LYS A 261 2.54 -26.02 3.51
CA LYS A 261 2.98 -25.05 2.50
C LYS A 261 3.26 -25.74 1.15
N GLU A 262 3.90 -26.90 1.16
CA GLU A 262 4.16 -27.68 -0.06
C GLU A 262 2.85 -28.16 -0.72
N GLN A 263 1.92 -28.69 0.08
CA GLN A 263 0.58 -29.08 -0.40
C GLN A 263 -0.19 -27.89 -0.97
N LEU A 264 -0.15 -26.73 -0.31
CA LEU A 264 -0.77 -25.51 -0.80
C LEU A 264 -0.16 -25.06 -2.13
N ALA A 265 1.16 -25.16 -2.29
CA ALA A 265 1.83 -24.86 -3.55
C ALA A 265 1.36 -25.80 -4.68
N LYS A 266 1.23 -27.10 -4.40
CA LYS A 266 0.68 -28.09 -5.35
C LYS A 266 -0.77 -27.76 -5.73
N CYS A 267 -1.61 -27.39 -4.77
CA CYS A 267 -2.99 -26.97 -5.02
C CYS A 267 -3.08 -25.68 -5.84
N LYS A 268 -2.26 -24.67 -5.53
CA LYS A 268 -2.18 -23.42 -6.29
C LYS A 268 -1.78 -23.65 -7.75
N SER A 269 -0.81 -24.53 -7.98
CA SER A 269 -0.39 -24.92 -9.34
C SER A 269 -1.54 -25.57 -10.12
N LYS A 270 -2.24 -26.55 -9.51
CA LYS A 270 -3.42 -27.19 -10.12
C LYS A 270 -4.54 -26.17 -10.41
N TYR A 271 -4.81 -25.28 -9.46
CA TYR A 271 -5.82 -24.22 -9.63
C TYR A 271 -5.46 -23.26 -10.77
N SER A 272 -4.19 -22.86 -10.88
CA SER A 272 -3.72 -22.03 -12.00
C SER A 272 -3.93 -22.71 -13.34
N PHE A 273 -3.65 -24.01 -13.44
CA PHE A 273 -3.90 -24.79 -14.66
C PHE A 273 -5.38 -24.87 -15.00
N LEU A 274 -6.25 -25.12 -14.01
CA LEU A 274 -7.69 -25.13 -14.21
C LEU A 274 -8.23 -23.78 -14.66
N LEU A 275 -7.73 -22.66 -14.10
CA LEU A 275 -8.11 -21.32 -14.55
C LEU A 275 -7.71 -21.06 -16.01
N GLN A 276 -6.54 -21.51 -16.44
CA GLN A 276 -6.11 -21.40 -17.83
C GLN A 276 -7.02 -22.22 -18.75
N SER A 277 -7.33 -23.47 -18.38
CA SER A 277 -8.25 -24.32 -19.15
C SER A 277 -9.67 -23.73 -19.25
N ILE A 278 -10.21 -23.17 -18.15
CA ILE A 278 -11.50 -22.47 -18.17
C ILE A 278 -11.46 -21.25 -19.12
N ALA A 279 -10.37 -20.48 -19.09
CA ALA A 279 -10.21 -19.34 -19.99
C ALA A 279 -10.14 -19.76 -21.46
N GLU A 280 -9.50 -20.89 -21.77
CA GLU A 280 -9.45 -21.48 -23.12
C GLU A 280 -10.84 -21.95 -23.57
N ILE A 281 -11.57 -22.68 -22.72
CA ILE A 281 -12.95 -23.12 -23.01
C ILE A 281 -13.85 -21.91 -23.25
N LYS A 282 -13.75 -20.87 -22.42
CA LYS A 282 -14.53 -19.63 -22.59
C LYS A 282 -14.26 -18.97 -23.94
N LYS A 283 -12.98 -18.85 -24.34
CA LYS A 283 -12.60 -18.32 -25.66
C LYS A 283 -13.13 -19.20 -26.80
N SER A 284 -13.11 -20.52 -26.65
CA SER A 284 -13.68 -21.44 -27.64
C SER A 284 -15.18 -21.26 -27.76
N LEU A 285 -15.89 -21.14 -26.63
CA LEU A 285 -17.33 -20.92 -26.60
C LEU A 285 -17.72 -19.58 -27.24
N GLU A 286 -16.97 -18.50 -26.95
CA GLU A 286 -17.19 -17.18 -27.57
C GLU A 286 -16.99 -17.23 -29.11
N LYS A 287 -16.03 -18.03 -29.59
CA LYS A 287 -15.82 -18.24 -31.03
C LYS A 287 -17.01 -18.98 -31.65
N GLU A 288 -17.42 -20.10 -31.08
CA GLU A 288 -18.56 -20.89 -31.55
C GLU A 288 -19.85 -20.07 -31.53
N ASP A 289 -20.10 -19.29 -30.48
CA ASP A 289 -21.26 -18.40 -30.40
C ASP A 289 -21.23 -17.33 -31.52
N SER A 290 -20.06 -16.76 -31.80
CA SER A 290 -19.89 -15.82 -32.92
C SER A 290 -20.15 -16.48 -34.29
N GLU A 291 -19.81 -17.76 -34.45
CA GLU A 291 -20.08 -18.53 -35.66
C GLU A 291 -21.56 -18.86 -35.79
N ILE A 292 -22.22 -19.27 -34.71
CA ILE A 292 -23.67 -19.48 -34.65
C ILE A 292 -24.40 -18.20 -35.06
N GLN A 293 -24.02 -17.03 -34.51
CA GLN A 293 -24.62 -15.74 -34.88
C GLN A 293 -24.43 -15.42 -36.37
N LYS A 294 -23.25 -15.70 -36.94
CA LYS A 294 -22.99 -15.53 -38.38
C LYS A 294 -23.87 -16.45 -39.23
N ILE A 295 -24.01 -17.72 -38.83
CA ILE A 295 -24.84 -18.70 -39.53
C ILE A 295 -26.32 -18.30 -39.45
N GLN A 296 -26.81 -17.88 -38.27
CA GLN A 296 -28.17 -17.39 -38.11
C GLN A 296 -28.44 -16.17 -38.99
N ALA A 297 -27.51 -15.20 -39.05
CA ALA A 297 -27.63 -14.06 -39.94
C ALA A 297 -27.63 -14.46 -41.43
N ALA A 298 -26.84 -15.46 -41.81
CA ALA A 298 -26.80 -16.00 -43.18
C ALA A 298 -28.10 -16.74 -43.53
N LEU A 299 -28.65 -17.55 -42.61
CA LEU A 299 -29.94 -18.23 -42.77
C LEU A 299 -31.07 -17.22 -42.91
N PHE A 300 -31.12 -16.19 -42.06
CA PHE A 300 -32.12 -15.13 -42.15
C PHE A 300 -32.07 -14.42 -43.52
N LYS A 301 -30.87 -14.07 -44.00
CA LYS A 301 -30.69 -13.51 -45.36
C LYS A 301 -31.17 -14.45 -46.46
N LYS A 302 -30.86 -15.74 -46.35
CA LYS A 302 -31.28 -16.76 -47.33
C LYS A 302 -32.80 -16.94 -47.34
N GLU A 303 -33.44 -16.92 -46.18
CA GLU A 303 -34.88 -17.05 -46.03
C GLU A 303 -35.61 -15.80 -46.56
N ALA A 304 -35.10 -14.61 -46.26
CA ALA A 304 -35.58 -13.36 -46.87
C ALA A 304 -35.46 -13.40 -48.42
N MET A 305 -34.31 -13.83 -48.95
CA MET A 305 -34.10 -13.98 -50.40
C MET A 305 -35.07 -15.00 -51.00
N LYS A 306 -35.28 -16.15 -50.33
CA LYS A 306 -36.25 -17.16 -50.76
C LYS A 306 -37.66 -16.59 -50.84
N ASN A 307 -38.08 -15.81 -49.84
CA ASN A 307 -39.40 -15.16 -49.84
C ASN A 307 -39.54 -14.15 -50.98
N VAL A 308 -38.50 -13.36 -51.27
CA VAL A 308 -38.47 -12.46 -52.44
C VAL A 308 -38.61 -13.27 -53.73
N MET A 309 -37.82 -14.34 -53.91
CA MET A 309 -37.89 -15.19 -55.10
C MET A 309 -39.26 -15.85 -55.28
N VAL A 310 -39.91 -16.32 -54.20
CA VAL A 310 -41.26 -16.87 -54.26
C VAL A 310 -42.26 -15.79 -54.68
N SER A 311 -42.16 -14.58 -54.14
CA SER A 311 -43.03 -13.46 -54.52
C SER A 311 -42.85 -13.03 -55.97
N GLU A 312 -41.61 -12.96 -56.45
CA GLU A 312 -41.27 -12.64 -57.84
C GLU A 312 -41.73 -13.73 -58.80
N LYS A 313 -41.58 -15.00 -58.41
CA LYS A 313 -42.13 -16.12 -59.18
C LYS A 313 -43.65 -16.02 -59.29
N ALA A 314 -44.36 -15.78 -58.18
CA ALA A 314 -45.82 -15.61 -58.20
C ALA A 314 -46.27 -14.44 -59.10
N ARG A 315 -45.54 -13.31 -59.06
CA ARG A 315 -45.78 -12.16 -59.96
C ARG A 315 -45.56 -12.53 -61.42
N ASN A 316 -44.47 -13.24 -61.72
CA ASN A 316 -44.17 -13.68 -63.08
C ASN A 316 -45.20 -14.70 -63.59
N ASP A 317 -45.60 -15.66 -62.76
CA ASP A 317 -46.64 -16.65 -63.10
C ASP A 317 -47.98 -15.93 -63.38
N GLN A 318 -48.37 -14.96 -62.56
CA GLN A 318 -49.55 -14.12 -62.81
C GLN A 318 -49.44 -13.35 -64.13
N ARG A 319 -48.28 -12.74 -64.41
CA ARG A 319 -48.04 -11.99 -65.65
C ARG A 319 -48.08 -12.89 -66.88
N ILE A 320 -47.59 -14.13 -66.78
CA ILE A 320 -47.70 -15.15 -67.82
C ILE A 320 -49.17 -15.52 -68.05
N GLU A 321 -49.94 -15.74 -66.99
CA GLU A 321 -51.38 -16.01 -67.07
C GLU A 321 -52.14 -14.87 -67.76
N GLU A 322 -51.86 -13.61 -67.38
CA GLU A 322 -52.43 -12.41 -67.99
C GLU A 322 -52.06 -12.27 -69.47
N LEU A 323 -50.79 -12.51 -69.83
CA LEU A 323 -50.32 -12.53 -71.22
C LEU A 323 -51.01 -13.64 -72.02
N ASN A 324 -51.13 -14.85 -71.47
CA ASN A 324 -51.81 -15.97 -72.10
C ASN A 324 -53.32 -15.70 -72.26
N ALA A 325 -53.96 -15.04 -71.29
CA ALA A 325 -55.35 -14.61 -71.38
C ALA A 325 -55.53 -13.50 -72.43
N ALA A 326 -54.60 -12.54 -72.52
CA ALA A 326 -54.59 -11.52 -73.56
C ALA A 326 -54.37 -12.13 -74.95
N MET A 327 -53.44 -13.08 -75.10
CA MET A 327 -53.22 -13.83 -76.34
C MET A 327 -54.47 -14.64 -76.73
N ARG A 328 -55.12 -15.31 -75.77
CA ARG A 328 -56.40 -16.01 -75.99
C ARG A 328 -57.50 -15.04 -76.43
N LYS A 329 -57.63 -13.86 -75.81
CA LYS A 329 -58.58 -12.82 -76.24
C LYS A 329 -58.29 -12.32 -77.66
N ILE A 330 -57.02 -12.11 -78.01
CA ILE A 330 -56.62 -11.73 -79.37
C ILE A 330 -56.96 -12.85 -80.38
N HIS A 331 -56.76 -14.11 -80.00
CA HIS A 331 -57.11 -15.27 -80.83
C HIS A 331 -58.61 -15.57 -80.86
N LEU A 332 -59.41 -15.10 -79.91
CA LEU A 332 -60.86 -15.33 -79.87
C LEU A 332 -61.66 -14.11 -80.36
N ASP A 333 -61.03 -12.97 -80.60
CA ASP A 333 -61.68 -11.77 -81.13
C ASP A 333 -62.14 -12.04 -82.58
N PRO A 334 -63.45 -12.20 -82.83
CA PRO A 334 -63.98 -12.54 -84.15
C PRO A 334 -63.77 -11.41 -85.17
N ARG A 335 -63.40 -10.21 -84.72
CA ARG A 335 -63.07 -9.07 -85.60
C ARG A 335 -61.73 -9.21 -86.32
N ARG A 336 -60.90 -10.18 -85.92
CA ARG A 336 -59.59 -10.45 -86.55
C ARG A 336 -59.51 -11.77 -87.32
N HIS A 337 -60.48 -12.67 -87.15
CA HIS A 337 -60.61 -13.96 -87.87
C HIS A 337 -61.09 -13.83 -89.34
N GLY A 338 -60.67 -12.76 -89.99
CA GLY A 338 -60.97 -12.45 -91.39
C GLY A 338 -60.22 -11.23 -91.90
N LEU A 339 -59.22 -10.74 -91.14
CA LEU A 339 -58.30 -9.72 -91.63
C LEU A 339 -57.22 -10.42 -92.46
N PRO A 340 -57.00 -10.00 -93.73
CA PRO A 340 -55.94 -10.54 -94.55
C PRO A 340 -54.62 -10.46 -93.80
N GLU A 341 -53.80 -11.51 -93.88
CA GLU A 341 -52.45 -11.47 -93.35
C GLU A 341 -51.73 -10.23 -93.92
N VAL A 342 -50.84 -9.57 -93.18
CA VAL A 342 -50.23 -8.29 -93.62
C VAL A 342 -49.61 -8.41 -95.03
N ALA A 343 -49.18 -9.62 -95.41
CA ALA A 343 -48.75 -9.99 -96.75
C ALA A 343 -49.85 -9.89 -97.82
N GLU A 344 -51.07 -10.36 -97.56
CA GLU A 344 -52.22 -10.31 -98.48
C GLU A 344 -52.72 -8.88 -98.69
N TYR A 345 -52.76 -8.06 -97.65
CA TYR A 345 -53.11 -6.64 -97.78
C TYR A 345 -52.09 -5.87 -98.66
N ALA A 346 -50.80 -6.23 -98.59
CA ALA A 346 -49.77 -5.66 -99.45
C ALA A 346 -49.97 -6.03 -100.93
N VAL A 347 -50.39 -7.26 -101.23
CA VAL A 347 -50.70 -7.72 -102.60
C VAL A 347 -51.90 -6.96 -103.16
N VAL A 348 -53.01 -6.90 -102.41
CA VAL A 348 -54.23 -6.20 -102.84
C VAL A 348 -53.98 -4.71 -103.06
N LYS A 349 -53.16 -4.07 -102.22
CA LYS A 349 -52.79 -2.65 -102.39
C LYS A 349 -51.99 -2.42 -103.67
N LYS A 350 -51.06 -3.32 -103.99
CA LYS A 350 -50.26 -3.28 -105.23
C LYS A 350 -51.14 -3.45 -106.47
N GLU A 351 -52.09 -4.38 -106.45
CA GLU A 351 -53.07 -4.56 -107.53
C GLU A 351 -53.96 -3.33 -107.72
N ASN A 352 -54.38 -2.68 -106.63
CA ASN A 352 -55.17 -1.46 -106.68
C ASN A 352 -54.39 -0.29 -107.31
N GLU A 353 -53.10 -0.17 -107.03
CA GLU A 353 -52.23 0.82 -107.69
C GLU A 353 -52.06 0.53 -109.19
N ILE A 354 -51.90 -0.74 -109.59
CA ILE A 354 -51.84 -1.13 -111.00
C ILE A 354 -53.15 -0.78 -111.72
N LEU A 355 -54.31 -1.07 -111.10
CA LEU A 355 -55.62 -0.72 -111.63
C LEU A 355 -55.80 0.80 -111.78
N LYS A 356 -55.37 1.60 -110.80
CA LYS A 356 -55.39 3.08 -110.91
C LYS A 356 -54.54 3.58 -112.06
N GLN A 357 -53.36 3.01 -112.28
CA GLN A 357 -52.51 3.36 -113.43
C GLN A 357 -53.18 2.98 -114.76
N ASN A 358 -53.82 1.82 -114.84
CA ASN A 358 -54.55 1.38 -116.02
C ASN A 358 -55.76 2.28 -116.32
N ILE A 359 -56.55 2.67 -115.31
CA ILE A 359 -57.64 3.64 -115.47
C ILE A 359 -57.10 4.97 -116.01
N LYS A 360 -55.95 5.43 -115.54
CA LYS A 360 -55.31 6.68 -116.02
C LYS A 360 -54.85 6.55 -117.48
N LYS A 361 -54.32 5.40 -117.89
CA LYS A 361 -53.98 5.10 -119.30
C LYS A 361 -55.21 5.05 -120.19
N TRP A 362 -56.28 4.40 -119.75
CA TRP A 362 -57.55 4.33 -120.49
C TRP A 362 -58.20 5.70 -120.65
N ARG A 363 -58.20 6.53 -119.59
CA ARG A 363 -58.67 7.94 -119.69
C ARG A 363 -57.88 8.74 -120.73
N LYS A 364 -56.56 8.56 -120.83
CA LYS A 364 -55.75 9.19 -121.90
C LYS A 364 -56.14 8.68 -123.28
N LYS A 365 -56.35 7.37 -123.45
CA LYS A 365 -56.80 6.79 -124.74
C LYS A 365 -58.18 7.29 -125.16
N VAL A 366 -59.13 7.40 -124.22
CA VAL A 366 -60.46 7.96 -124.46
C VAL A 366 -60.36 9.43 -124.87
N ALA A 367 -59.56 10.24 -124.17
CA ALA A 367 -59.35 11.64 -124.55
C ALA A 367 -58.76 11.80 -125.97
N VAL A 368 -57.82 10.95 -126.37
CA VAL A 368 -57.27 10.93 -127.74
C VAL A 368 -58.34 10.51 -128.75
N ALA A 369 -59.18 9.52 -128.44
CA ALA A 369 -60.27 9.11 -129.31
C ALA A 369 -61.35 10.19 -129.45
N GLU A 370 -61.68 10.91 -128.38
CA GLU A 370 -62.60 12.06 -128.40
C GLU A 370 -62.02 13.22 -129.21
N GLN A 371 -60.73 13.51 -129.06
CA GLN A 371 -60.05 14.55 -129.84
C GLN A 371 -59.96 14.18 -131.33
N ALA A 372 -59.71 12.91 -131.65
CA ALA A 372 -59.74 12.39 -133.02
C ALA A 372 -61.16 12.48 -133.62
N LYS A 373 -62.21 12.15 -132.84
CA LYS A 373 -63.61 12.32 -133.24
C LYS A 373 -63.94 13.79 -133.51
N LEU A 374 -63.50 14.71 -132.66
CA LEU A 374 -63.66 16.16 -132.85
C LEU A 374 -62.94 16.65 -134.11
N MET A 375 -61.71 16.18 -134.37
CA MET A 375 -60.99 16.48 -135.61
C MET A 375 -61.74 15.94 -136.84
N HIS A 376 -62.25 14.70 -136.80
CA HIS A 376 -63.02 14.11 -137.90
C HIS A 376 -64.35 14.85 -138.15
N LEU A 377 -65.06 15.27 -137.09
CA LEU A 377 -66.26 16.10 -137.19
C LEU A 377 -65.95 17.49 -137.77
N SER A 378 -64.80 18.08 -137.42
CA SER A 378 -64.35 19.35 -137.98
C SER A 378 -63.95 19.23 -139.47
N ALA A 379 -63.39 18.09 -139.88
CA ALA A 379 -63.07 17.78 -141.27
C ALA A 379 -64.34 17.55 -142.12
N LEU A 380 -65.36 16.89 -141.56
CA LEU A 380 -66.68 16.72 -142.19
C LEU A 380 -67.43 18.06 -142.33
N LYS A 381 -67.36 18.95 -141.33
CA LYS A 381 -67.92 20.32 -141.43
C LYS A 381 -67.20 21.19 -142.46
N LYS A 382 -65.90 20.99 -142.72
CA LYS A 382 -65.17 21.67 -143.80
C LYS A 382 -65.55 21.14 -145.20
N LYS A 383 -65.86 19.85 -145.35
CA LYS A 383 -66.36 19.28 -146.61
C LYS A 383 -67.81 19.69 -146.94
N ALA A 384 -68.61 20.10 -145.94
CA ALA A 384 -69.98 20.59 -146.13
C ALA A 384 -70.08 22.09 -146.49
N LYS A 385 -68.98 22.85 -146.45
CA LYS A 385 -68.95 24.29 -146.80
C LYS A 385 -68.45 24.60 -148.22
N HIS A 386 -68.20 23.57 -149.05
CA HIS A 386 -67.81 23.71 -150.46
C HIS A 386 -68.69 22.88 -151.42
N LYS A 387 -69.99 22.76 -151.11
CA LYS A 387 -71.02 22.32 -152.05
C LYS A 387 -72.11 23.35 -152.14
#